data_AF-A0A0K6I0N7-F1
#
_entry.id   AF-A0A0K6I0N7-F1
#
_cell.length_a   1.000
_cell.length_b   1.000
_cell.length_c   1.000
_cell.angle_alpha   90.00
_cell.angle_beta   90.00
_cell.angle_gamma   90.00
#
_symmetry.space_group_name_H-M   'P 1'
#
loop_
_entity.id
_entity.type
_entity.pdbx_description
1 polymer ?
#
loop_
_entity_poly.entity_id
_entity_poly.type
_entity_poly.pdbx_seq_one_letter_code
_entity_poly.pdbx_strand_id
1 'polypeptide(L)'
;MDDQSLDTLRRDFIAVADATYAFQGALKKRLREIDRKALNAQVLVKRHGKELAGYGVVAQAFREGAQAMQLAADHVQKLINPLMLHFMETLRDVQQMESLRHIQSAATGNCPALAERMRRHAEMQDRHAAGSRRAGLALNTALDRFQSVIAELDYVVVNGRIEAALKGAVNAPLAQVSLEMDRSVNGVQELLRAYRQQIERIIE
;
A
#
# COMPACT_ATOMS: atom_id res chain seq x y z
N MET A 1 -17.46 14.31 26.22
CA MET A 1 -16.72 13.27 25.48
C MET A 1 -17.71 12.14 25.24
N ASP A 2 -18.82 12.34 24.54
CA ASP A 2 -19.08 12.78 23.15
C ASP A 2 -19.10 11.56 22.23
N ASP A 3 -20.29 10.99 22.09
CA ASP A 3 -20.72 9.99 21.07
C ASP A 3 -20.12 10.28 19.67
N GLN A 4 -19.89 11.57 19.37
CA GLN A 4 -19.24 12.05 18.15
C GLN A 4 -17.82 11.50 17.94
N SER A 5 -17.10 11.11 19.00
CA SER A 5 -15.75 10.55 18.91
C SER A 5 -15.77 9.09 18.41
N LEU A 6 -16.68 8.25 18.90
CA LEU A 6 -16.77 6.85 18.50
C LEU A 6 -17.32 6.71 17.07
N ASP A 7 -18.35 7.50 16.72
CA ASP A 7 -18.92 7.50 15.37
C ASP A 7 -17.93 8.00 14.32
N THR A 8 -17.04 8.92 14.68
CA THR A 8 -15.96 9.37 13.80
C THR A 8 -14.93 8.26 13.61
N LEU A 9 -14.42 7.67 14.71
CA LEU A 9 -13.49 6.54 14.64
C LEU A 9 -14.06 5.34 13.84
N ARG A 10 -15.36 5.05 13.95
CA ARG A 10 -15.99 3.97 13.21
C ARG A 10 -16.05 4.26 11.71
N ARG A 11 -16.38 5.50 11.33
CA ARG A 11 -16.39 5.94 9.93
C ARG A 11 -14.99 5.89 9.34
N ASP A 12 -14.01 6.37 10.10
CA ASP A 12 -12.60 6.36 9.75
C ASP A 12 -12.09 4.95 9.51
N PHE A 13 -12.41 4.00 10.40
CA PHE A 13 -12.05 2.60 10.21
C PHE A 13 -12.65 1.99 8.94
N ILE A 14 -13.94 2.22 8.68
CA ILE A 14 -14.60 1.71 7.46
C ILE A 14 -13.93 2.31 6.22
N ALA A 15 -13.63 3.61 6.24
CA ALA A 15 -12.95 4.28 5.14
C ALA A 15 -11.54 3.71 4.89
N VAL A 16 -10.75 3.42 5.94
CA VAL A 16 -9.44 2.74 5.80
C VAL A 16 -9.61 1.34 5.24
N ALA A 17 -10.59 0.56 5.74
CA ALA A 17 -10.83 -0.80 5.27
C ALA A 17 -11.17 -0.82 3.77
N ASP A 18 -12.09 0.06 3.34
CA ASP A 18 -12.52 0.18 1.94
C ASP A 18 -11.36 0.64 1.04
N ALA A 19 -10.61 1.65 1.46
CA ALA A 19 -9.42 2.14 0.75
C ALA A 19 -8.38 1.04 0.58
N THR A 20 -8.13 0.28 1.65
CA THR A 20 -7.19 -0.84 1.68
C THR A 20 -7.61 -1.95 0.73
N TYR A 21 -8.89 -2.34 0.75
CA TYR A 21 -9.41 -3.39 -0.12
C TYR A 21 -9.35 -2.97 -1.60
N ALA A 22 -9.77 -1.73 -1.90
CA ALA A 22 -9.69 -1.18 -3.25
C ALA A 22 -8.24 -1.11 -3.76
N PHE A 23 -7.31 -0.66 -2.90
CA PHE A 23 -5.88 -0.60 -3.20
C PHE A 23 -5.31 -1.97 -3.53
N GLN A 24 -5.54 -2.98 -2.68
CA GLN A 24 -5.03 -4.35 -2.90
C GLN A 24 -5.53 -4.95 -4.22
N GLY A 25 -6.82 -4.78 -4.52
CA GLY A 25 -7.41 -5.27 -5.77
C GLY A 25 -6.80 -4.59 -7.00
N ALA A 26 -6.71 -3.27 -6.99
CA ALA A 26 -6.14 -2.49 -8.09
C ALA A 26 -4.64 -2.77 -8.27
N LEU A 27 -3.89 -2.87 -7.17
CA LEU A 27 -2.44 -3.11 -7.18
C LEU A 27 -2.13 -4.46 -7.82
N LYS A 28 -2.82 -5.53 -7.38
CA LYS A 28 -2.64 -6.88 -7.92
C LYS A 28 -2.90 -6.93 -9.44
N LYS A 29 -3.92 -6.22 -9.93
CA LYS A 29 -4.21 -6.13 -11.36
C LYS A 29 -3.08 -5.44 -12.12
N ARG A 30 -2.65 -4.26 -11.65
CA ARG A 30 -1.58 -3.49 -12.31
C ARG A 30 -0.24 -4.22 -12.34
N LEU A 31 0.13 -4.89 -11.25
CA LEU A 31 1.37 -5.68 -11.19
C LEU A 31 1.37 -6.86 -12.17
N ARG A 32 0.21 -7.51 -12.38
CA ARG A 32 0.07 -8.54 -13.42
C ARG A 32 0.23 -7.98 -14.83
N GLU A 33 -0.27 -6.77 -15.07
CA GLU A 33 -0.12 -6.09 -16.36
C GLU A 33 1.36 -5.75 -16.63
N ILE A 34 2.07 -5.24 -15.62
CA ILE A 34 3.52 -4.97 -15.69
C ILE A 34 4.29 -6.26 -15.97
N ASP A 35 4.01 -7.33 -15.23
CA ASP A 35 4.67 -8.64 -15.41
C ASP A 35 4.47 -9.18 -16.84
N ARG A 36 3.23 -9.11 -17.36
CA ARG A 36 2.92 -9.51 -18.74
C ARG A 36 3.68 -8.67 -19.77
N LYS A 37 3.79 -7.35 -19.55
CA LYS A 37 4.52 -6.46 -20.46
C LYS A 37 6.02 -6.74 -20.45
N ALA A 38 6.59 -6.98 -19.28
CA ALA A 38 8.00 -7.37 -19.15
C ALA A 38 8.28 -8.70 -19.87
N LEU A 39 7.38 -9.68 -19.76
CA LEU A 39 7.50 -10.95 -20.48
C LEU A 39 7.41 -10.74 -22.00
N ASN A 40 6.47 -9.91 -22.47
CA ASN A 40 6.34 -9.59 -23.89
C ASN A 40 7.63 -8.93 -24.43
N ALA A 41 8.26 -8.04 -23.65
CA ALA A 41 9.55 -7.44 -24.01
C ALA A 41 10.63 -8.50 -24.24
N GLN A 42 10.74 -9.49 -23.34
CA GLN A 42 11.71 -10.58 -23.47
C GLN A 42 11.43 -11.47 -24.69
N VAL A 43 10.16 -11.79 -24.95
CA VAL A 43 9.77 -12.58 -26.13
C VAL A 43 10.14 -11.84 -27.41
N LEU A 44 9.94 -10.53 -27.44
CA LEU A 44 10.24 -9.70 -28.60
C LEU A 44 11.75 -9.67 -28.88
N VAL A 45 12.59 -9.49 -27.86
CA VAL A 45 14.05 -9.61 -28.01
C VAL A 45 14.45 -10.97 -28.59
N LYS A 46 13.87 -12.06 -28.05
CA LYS A 46 14.17 -13.42 -28.53
C LYS A 46 13.79 -13.63 -30.00
N ARG A 47 12.71 -13.01 -30.48
CA ARG A 47 12.24 -13.12 -31.87
C ARG A 47 13.12 -12.38 -32.87
N HIS A 48 13.64 -11.21 -32.49
CA HIS A 48 14.43 -10.36 -33.38
C HIS A 48 15.96 -10.55 -33.21
N GLY A 49 16.38 -11.37 -32.25
CA GLY A 49 17.77 -11.80 -32.11
C GLY A 49 18.76 -10.64 -31.99
N LYS A 50 19.75 -10.59 -32.90
CA LYS A 50 20.85 -9.62 -32.84
C LYS A 50 20.41 -8.18 -33.13
N GLU A 51 19.30 -7.97 -33.83
CA GLU A 51 18.78 -6.64 -34.18
C GLU A 51 18.42 -5.83 -32.93
N LEU A 52 18.05 -6.52 -31.84
CA LEU A 52 17.61 -5.92 -30.59
C LEU A 52 18.54 -6.18 -29.40
N ALA A 53 19.82 -6.50 -29.62
CA ALA A 53 20.75 -6.87 -28.56
C ALA A 53 20.83 -5.82 -27.42
N GLY A 54 20.89 -4.52 -27.75
CA GLY A 54 20.88 -3.43 -26.76
C GLY A 54 19.58 -3.32 -25.96
N TYR A 55 18.44 -3.67 -26.57
CA TYR A 55 17.16 -3.75 -25.89
C TYR A 55 17.01 -5.02 -25.03
N GLY A 56 17.85 -6.04 -25.24
CA GLY A 56 17.93 -7.20 -24.35
C GLY A 56 18.21 -6.81 -22.90
N VAL A 57 19.09 -5.83 -22.69
CA VAL A 57 19.38 -5.27 -21.36
C VAL A 57 18.14 -4.60 -20.76
N VAL A 58 17.43 -3.80 -21.54
CA VAL A 58 16.20 -3.12 -21.12
C VAL A 58 15.09 -4.13 -20.78
N ALA A 59 14.88 -5.14 -21.63
CA ALA A 59 13.87 -6.16 -21.42
C ALA A 59 14.16 -7.01 -20.16
N GLN A 60 15.43 -7.28 -19.87
CA GLN A 60 15.85 -7.94 -18.64
C GLN A 60 15.59 -7.05 -17.42
N ALA A 61 15.97 -5.77 -17.48
CA ALA A 61 15.73 -4.81 -16.42
C ALA A 61 14.23 -4.61 -16.14
N PHE A 62 13.37 -4.64 -17.18
CA PHE A 62 11.91 -4.66 -16.99
C PHE A 62 11.42 -5.89 -16.22
N ARG A 63 12.02 -7.05 -16.46
CA ARG A 63 11.66 -8.28 -15.74
C ARG A 63 12.07 -8.22 -14.27
N GLU A 64 13.29 -7.77 -14.01
CA GLU A 64 13.83 -7.61 -12.66
C GLU A 64 13.03 -6.56 -11.88
N GLY A 65 12.73 -5.41 -12.48
CA GLY A 65 11.89 -4.38 -11.87
C GLY A 65 10.47 -4.86 -11.61
N ALA A 66 9.85 -5.61 -12.54
CA ALA A 66 8.53 -6.22 -12.30
C ALA A 66 8.54 -7.18 -11.10
N GLN A 67 9.59 -7.98 -10.94
CA GLN A 67 9.75 -8.87 -9.80
C GLN A 67 9.98 -8.09 -8.50
N ALA A 68 10.81 -7.05 -8.53
CA ALA A 68 11.04 -6.18 -7.38
C ALA A 68 9.75 -5.49 -6.93
N MET A 69 8.91 -5.04 -7.88
CA MET A 69 7.60 -4.47 -7.57
C MET A 69 6.65 -5.47 -6.90
N GLN A 70 6.66 -6.73 -7.33
CA GLN A 70 5.87 -7.78 -6.67
C GLN A 70 6.34 -8.02 -5.23
N LEU A 71 7.65 -8.10 -5.01
CA LEU A 71 8.22 -8.28 -3.67
C LEU A 71 7.89 -7.10 -2.75
N ALA A 72 7.98 -5.86 -3.25
CA ALA A 72 7.62 -4.67 -2.51
C ALA A 72 6.11 -4.64 -2.18
N ALA A 73 5.26 -5.00 -3.14
CA ALA A 73 3.82 -5.11 -2.95
C ALA A 73 3.44 -6.19 -1.93
N ASP A 74 4.10 -7.34 -1.93
CA ASP A 74 3.89 -8.39 -0.94
C ASP A 74 4.28 -7.93 0.46
N HIS A 75 5.35 -7.13 0.59
CA HIS A 75 5.75 -6.56 1.87
C HIS A 75 4.69 -5.58 2.40
N VAL A 76 4.18 -4.69 1.54
CA VAL A 76 3.07 -3.78 1.88
C VAL A 76 1.82 -4.58 2.31
N GLN A 77 1.46 -5.63 1.55
CA GLN A 77 0.30 -6.47 1.87
C GLN A 77 0.42 -7.17 3.24
N LYS A 78 1.62 -7.62 3.61
CA LYS A 78 1.86 -8.24 4.94
C LYS A 78 1.65 -7.27 6.10
N LEU A 79 1.82 -5.97 5.87
CA LEU A 79 1.69 -4.93 6.91
C LEU A 79 0.28 -4.37 7.06
N ILE A 80 -0.59 -4.61 6.07
CA ILE A 80 -2.00 -4.21 6.11
C ILE A 80 -2.76 -4.92 7.23
N ASN A 81 -2.60 -6.25 7.38
CA ASN A 81 -3.34 -7.00 8.39
C ASN A 81 -3.04 -6.54 9.84
N PRO A 82 -1.77 -6.38 10.26
CA PRO A 82 -1.44 -5.81 11.56
C PRO A 82 -2.02 -4.41 11.79
N LEU A 83 -2.02 -3.55 10.76
CA LEU A 83 -2.62 -2.22 10.85
C LEU A 83 -4.13 -2.32 11.15
N MET A 84 -4.86 -3.10 10.34
CA MET A 84 -6.30 -3.29 10.50
C MET A 84 -6.65 -3.90 11.85
N LEU A 85 -5.87 -4.88 12.32
CA LEU A 85 -6.07 -5.51 13.62
C LEU A 85 -5.99 -4.49 14.76
N HIS A 86 -4.91 -3.69 14.81
CA HIS A 86 -4.74 -2.72 15.88
C HIS A 86 -5.77 -1.58 15.82
N PHE A 87 -6.23 -1.20 14.63
CA PHE A 87 -7.35 -0.29 14.47
C PHE A 87 -8.66 -0.86 15.05
N MET A 88 -8.97 -2.13 14.76
CA MET A 88 -10.16 -2.80 15.33
C MET A 88 -10.07 -2.92 16.85
N GLU A 89 -8.89 -3.24 17.39
CA GLU A 89 -8.64 -3.29 18.83
C GLU A 89 -8.84 -1.93 19.49
N THR A 90 -8.34 -0.86 18.86
CA THR A 90 -8.52 0.52 19.34
C THR A 90 -10.01 0.90 19.37
N LEU A 91 -10.76 0.60 18.31
CA LEU A 91 -12.20 0.82 18.27
C LEU A 91 -12.95 0.08 19.39
N ARG A 92 -12.62 -1.20 19.56
CA ARG A 92 -13.22 -2.04 20.60
C ARG A 92 -12.97 -1.46 21.98
N ASP A 93 -11.75 -0.99 22.25
CA ASP A 93 -11.39 -0.42 23.54
C ASP A 93 -12.13 0.88 23.83
N VAL A 94 -12.26 1.77 22.83
CA VAL A 94 -13.01 3.02 22.99
C VAL A 94 -14.47 2.71 23.31
N GLN A 95 -15.11 1.81 22.56
CA GLN A 95 -16.49 1.39 22.80
C GLN A 95 -16.68 0.76 24.19
N GLN A 96 -15.74 -0.08 24.63
CA GLN A 96 -15.78 -0.69 25.95
C GLN A 96 -15.60 0.35 27.06
N MET A 97 -14.67 1.30 26.89
CA MET A 97 -14.43 2.36 27.86
C MET A 97 -15.65 3.27 28.01
N GLU A 98 -16.29 3.64 26.90
CA GLU A 98 -17.54 4.41 26.90
C GLU A 98 -18.66 3.66 27.63
N SER A 99 -18.82 2.36 27.37
CA SER A 99 -19.79 1.52 28.10
C SER A 99 -19.52 1.50 29.61
N LEU A 100 -18.25 1.40 30.02
CA LEU A 100 -17.87 1.42 31.45
C LEU A 100 -18.12 2.79 32.09
N ARG A 101 -17.88 3.88 31.37
CA ARG A 101 -18.20 5.25 31.82
C ARG A 101 -19.69 5.44 32.01
N HIS A 102 -20.53 4.90 31.12
CA HIS A 102 -21.98 4.92 31.30
C HIS A 102 -22.40 4.18 32.57
N ILE A 103 -21.88 2.96 32.81
CA ILE A 103 -22.14 2.21 34.05
C ILE A 103 -21.70 3.01 35.28
N GLN A 104 -20.52 3.64 35.23
CA GLN A 104 -20.01 4.47 36.34
C GLN A 104 -20.93 5.66 36.63
N SER A 105 -21.45 6.33 35.58
CA SER A 105 -22.34 7.48 35.72
C SER A 105 -23.72 7.11 36.30
N ALA A 106 -24.18 5.88 36.07
CA ALA A 106 -25.45 5.38 36.59
C ALA A 106 -25.33 4.76 37.99
N ALA A 107 -24.11 4.52 38.48
CA ALA A 107 -23.88 3.93 39.78
C ALA A 107 -24.12 4.95 40.91
N THR A 108 -24.91 4.57 41.91
CA THR A 108 -25.27 5.42 43.06
C THR A 108 -24.28 5.35 44.22
N GLY A 109 -23.17 4.62 44.08
CA GLY A 109 -22.15 4.45 45.12
C GLY A 109 -20.76 4.17 44.56
N ASN A 110 -19.75 4.17 45.43
CA ASN A 110 -18.38 3.86 45.02
C ASN A 110 -18.27 2.38 44.63
N CYS A 111 -17.78 2.10 43.41
CA CYS A 111 -17.61 0.75 42.87
C CYS A 111 -16.13 0.46 42.58
N PRO A 112 -15.34 -0.03 43.56
CA PRO A 112 -13.90 -0.28 43.38
C PRO A 112 -13.58 -1.28 42.25
N ALA A 113 -14.41 -2.30 42.07
CA ALA A 113 -14.25 -3.28 41.00
C ALA A 113 -14.43 -2.66 39.60
N LEU A 114 -15.32 -1.67 39.47
CA LEU A 114 -15.50 -0.93 38.22
C LEU A 114 -14.30 -0.02 37.95
N ALA A 115 -13.81 0.69 38.98
CA ALA A 115 -12.61 1.52 38.87
C ALA A 115 -11.37 0.72 38.44
N GLU A 116 -11.16 -0.47 39.03
CA GLU A 116 -10.07 -1.37 38.64
C GLU A 116 -10.23 -1.85 37.19
N ARG A 117 -11.45 -2.20 36.77
CA ARG A 117 -11.73 -2.62 35.40
C ARG A 117 -11.46 -1.50 34.40
N MET A 118 -11.88 -0.27 34.71
CA MET A 118 -11.59 0.91 33.89
C MET A 118 -10.08 1.16 33.78
N ARG A 119 -9.32 1.04 34.87
CA ARG A 119 -7.86 1.18 34.84
C ARG A 119 -7.20 0.16 33.90
N ARG A 120 -7.59 -1.12 33.99
CA ARG A 120 -7.06 -2.17 33.11
C ARG A 120 -7.39 -1.91 31.64
N HIS A 121 -8.59 -1.43 31.33
CA HIS A 121 -8.96 -1.08 29.97
C HIS A 121 -8.18 0.14 29.45
N ALA A 122 -7.88 1.13 30.28
CA ALA A 122 -7.04 2.26 29.89
C ALA A 122 -5.61 1.79 29.54
N GLU A 123 -5.02 0.89 30.33
CA GLU A 123 -3.72 0.29 30.02
C GLU A 123 -3.72 -0.51 28.70
N MET A 124 -4.81 -1.23 28.40
CA MET A 124 -4.96 -1.95 27.12
C MET A 124 -5.09 -0.98 25.94
N GLN A 125 -5.88 0.09 26.10
CA GLN A 125 -6.05 1.13 25.10
C GLN A 125 -4.72 1.78 24.70
N ASP A 126 -3.87 2.10 25.68
CA ASP A 126 -2.54 2.66 25.42
C ASP A 126 -1.65 1.70 24.62
N ARG A 127 -1.72 0.40 24.92
CA ARG A 127 -0.96 -0.64 24.20
C ARG A 127 -1.44 -0.80 22.76
N HIS A 128 -2.76 -0.87 22.54
CA HIS A 128 -3.31 -1.01 21.19
C HIS A 128 -3.06 0.26 20.36
N ALA A 129 -3.19 1.45 20.94
CA ALA A 129 -2.84 2.71 20.28
C ALA A 129 -1.34 2.76 19.89
N ALA A 130 -0.45 2.29 20.76
CA ALA A 130 0.97 2.15 20.41
C ALA A 130 1.22 1.09 19.31
N GLY A 131 0.43 0.00 19.31
CA GLY A 131 0.40 -0.99 18.23
C GLY A 131 0.03 -0.37 16.88
N SER A 132 -1.08 0.38 16.82
CA SER A 132 -1.54 1.09 15.62
C SER A 132 -0.48 2.03 15.06
N ARG A 133 0.16 2.84 15.93
CA ARG A 133 1.24 3.75 15.51
C ARG A 133 2.44 3.01 14.91
N ARG A 134 2.87 1.91 15.53
CA ARG A 134 3.99 1.09 15.01
C ARG A 134 3.64 0.43 13.67
N ALA A 135 2.43 -0.10 13.54
CA ALA A 135 1.96 -0.68 12.29
C ALA A 135 1.86 0.36 11.17
N GLY A 136 1.36 1.57 11.49
CA GLY A 136 1.30 2.69 10.54
C GLY A 136 2.70 3.12 10.06
N LEU A 137 3.65 3.28 10.99
CA LEU A 137 5.05 3.61 10.65
C LEU A 137 5.69 2.54 9.75
N ALA A 138 5.48 1.26 10.08
CA ALA A 138 6.00 0.15 9.28
C ALA A 138 5.39 0.15 7.87
N LEU A 139 4.09 0.36 7.75
CA LEU A 139 3.40 0.46 6.46
C LEU A 139 3.94 1.64 5.63
N ASN A 140 4.09 2.82 6.23
CA ASN A 140 4.64 3.99 5.54
C ASN A 140 6.06 3.73 5.03
N THR A 141 6.91 3.12 5.86
CA THR A 141 8.28 2.72 5.47
C THR A 141 8.27 1.72 4.29
N ALA A 142 7.33 0.77 4.28
CA ALA A 142 7.19 -0.18 3.18
C ALA A 142 6.68 0.48 1.90
N LEU A 143 5.76 1.44 2.01
CA LEU A 143 5.29 2.25 0.90
C LEU A 143 6.41 3.13 0.32
N ASP A 144 7.29 3.69 1.15
CA ASP A 144 8.46 4.47 0.69
C ASP A 144 9.42 3.59 -0.11
N ARG A 145 9.73 2.40 0.41
CA ARG A 145 10.56 1.42 -0.32
C ARG A 145 9.93 1.02 -1.65
N PHE A 146 8.62 0.83 -1.68
CA PHE A 146 7.93 0.51 -2.92
C PHE A 146 8.00 1.68 -3.91
N GLN A 147 7.88 2.92 -3.44
CA GLN A 147 8.05 4.10 -4.29
C GLN A 147 9.47 4.21 -4.87
N SER A 148 10.51 3.85 -4.13
CA SER A 148 11.87 3.75 -4.67
C SER A 148 11.99 2.72 -5.79
N VAL A 149 11.39 1.53 -5.63
CA VAL A 149 11.39 0.49 -6.67
C VAL A 149 10.65 0.95 -7.93
N ILE A 150 9.56 1.71 -7.77
CA ILE A 150 8.84 2.31 -8.90
C ILE A 150 9.75 3.29 -9.66
N ALA A 151 10.49 4.14 -8.94
CA ALA A 151 11.42 5.10 -9.55
C ALA A 151 12.57 4.42 -10.30
N GLU A 152 13.09 3.30 -9.78
CA GLU A 152 14.09 2.49 -10.48
C GLU A 152 13.53 1.91 -11.79
N LEU A 153 12.30 1.39 -11.77
CA LEU A 153 11.67 0.87 -12.99
C LEU A 153 11.33 2.00 -13.99
N ASP A 154 10.92 3.18 -13.52
CA ASP A 154 10.69 4.36 -14.36
C ASP A 154 11.97 4.77 -15.11
N TYR A 155 13.12 4.77 -14.43
CA TYR A 155 14.41 5.00 -15.07
C TYR A 155 14.69 3.99 -16.21
N VAL A 156 14.36 2.71 -16.01
CA VAL A 156 14.49 1.68 -17.07
C VAL A 156 13.54 1.99 -18.23
N VAL A 157 12.32 2.45 -17.97
CA VAL A 157 11.36 2.83 -19.01
C VAL A 157 11.87 3.98 -19.85
N VAL A 158 12.41 5.03 -19.21
CA VAL A 158 13.01 6.17 -19.90
C VAL A 158 14.17 5.71 -20.80
N ASN A 159 15.07 4.85 -20.28
CA ASN A 159 16.15 4.29 -21.07
C ASN A 159 15.66 3.43 -22.25
N GLY A 160 14.59 2.65 -22.04
CA GLY A 160 13.96 1.88 -23.11
C GLY A 160 13.43 2.75 -24.24
N ARG A 161 12.84 3.91 -23.90
CA ARG A 161 12.38 4.90 -24.89
C ARG A 161 13.54 5.53 -25.66
N ILE A 162 14.63 5.87 -24.99
CA ILE A 162 15.84 6.43 -25.61
C ILE A 162 16.44 5.41 -26.60
N GLU A 163 16.61 4.17 -26.16
CA GLU A 163 17.15 3.08 -26.99
C GLU A 163 16.27 2.80 -28.22
N ALA A 164 14.94 2.86 -28.06
CA ALA A 164 14.01 2.72 -29.17
C ALA A 164 14.12 3.89 -30.17
N ALA A 165 14.28 5.13 -29.68
CA ALA A 165 14.43 6.31 -30.52
C ALA A 165 15.75 6.31 -31.31
N LEU A 166 16.86 5.92 -30.68
CA LEU A 166 18.19 5.87 -31.32
C LEU A 166 18.25 4.89 -32.50
N LYS A 167 17.42 3.84 -32.51
CA LYS A 167 17.42 2.80 -33.55
C LYS A 167 16.37 2.98 -34.63
N GLY A 168 15.55 4.04 -34.56
CA GLY A 168 14.60 4.42 -35.61
C GLY A 168 13.46 3.41 -35.86
N ALA A 169 12.94 3.40 -37.09
CA ALA A 169 11.70 2.69 -37.45
C ALA A 169 11.73 1.16 -37.26
N VAL A 170 12.93 0.55 -37.25
CA VAL A 170 13.13 -0.90 -37.04
C VAL A 170 12.58 -1.35 -35.66
N ASN A 171 12.48 -0.41 -34.72
CA ASN A 171 12.15 -0.69 -33.31
C ASN A 171 10.78 -0.14 -32.88
N ALA A 172 9.85 0.10 -33.82
CA ALA A 172 8.48 0.53 -33.49
C ALA A 172 7.81 -0.36 -32.41
N PRO A 173 7.95 -1.71 -32.42
CA PRO A 173 7.42 -2.55 -31.35
C PRO A 173 8.05 -2.29 -29.97
N LEU A 174 9.31 -1.85 -29.92
CA LEU A 174 10.01 -1.52 -28.67
C LEU A 174 9.56 -0.20 -28.07
N ALA A 175 9.37 0.80 -28.94
CA ALA A 175 8.78 2.06 -28.55
C ALA A 175 7.40 1.82 -27.92
N GLN A 176 6.60 0.93 -28.52
CA GLN A 176 5.29 0.55 -27.98
C GLN A 176 5.39 -0.13 -26.61
N VAL A 177 6.27 -1.12 -26.44
CA VAL A 177 6.43 -1.81 -25.14
C VAL A 177 6.87 -0.84 -24.05
N SER A 178 7.79 0.07 -24.36
CA SER A 178 8.27 1.07 -23.39
C SER A 178 7.16 2.07 -23.02
N LEU A 179 6.38 2.56 -23.99
CA LEU A 179 5.21 3.42 -23.74
C LEU A 179 4.13 2.74 -22.92
N GLU A 180 3.89 1.46 -23.19
CA GLU A 180 2.91 0.68 -22.44
C GLU A 180 3.38 0.41 -21.00
N MET A 181 4.68 0.17 -20.81
CA MET A 181 5.28 0.02 -19.49
C MET A 181 5.18 1.32 -18.68
N ASP A 182 5.52 2.46 -19.30
CA ASP A 182 5.40 3.81 -18.73
C ASP A 182 4.00 4.04 -18.13
N ARG A 183 2.95 3.79 -18.92
CA ARG A 183 1.57 3.93 -18.45
C ARG A 183 1.23 3.00 -17.28
N SER A 184 1.73 1.77 -17.31
CA SER A 184 1.49 0.81 -16.22
C SER A 184 2.21 1.20 -14.94
N VAL A 185 3.46 1.66 -15.03
CA VAL A 185 4.28 2.10 -13.89
C VAL A 185 3.69 3.36 -13.26
N ASN A 186 3.38 4.38 -14.07
CA ASN A 186 2.71 5.60 -13.60
C ASN A 186 1.38 5.30 -12.91
N GLY A 187 0.60 4.36 -13.46
CA GLY A 187 -0.65 3.96 -12.84
C GLY A 187 -0.49 3.27 -11.47
N VAL A 188 0.64 2.60 -11.21
CA VAL A 188 0.95 2.09 -9.86
C VAL A 188 1.39 3.22 -8.93
N GLN A 189 2.19 4.17 -9.43
CA GLN A 189 2.59 5.35 -8.66
C GLN A 189 1.40 6.19 -8.19
N GLU A 190 0.45 6.47 -9.09
CA GLU A 190 -0.80 7.17 -8.77
C GLU A 190 -1.62 6.42 -7.71
N LEU A 191 -1.71 5.09 -7.85
CA LEU A 191 -2.43 4.24 -6.92
C LEU A 191 -1.79 4.27 -5.51
N LEU A 192 -0.46 4.18 -5.41
CA LEU A 192 0.25 4.29 -4.13
C LEU A 192 0.03 5.67 -3.50
N ARG A 193 0.15 6.73 -4.30
CA ARG A 193 -0.04 8.11 -3.82
C ARG A 193 -1.45 8.33 -3.27
N ALA A 194 -2.47 7.86 -4.00
CA ALA A 194 -3.86 7.97 -3.57
C ALA A 194 -4.11 7.19 -2.27
N TYR A 195 -3.59 5.97 -2.17
CA TYR A 195 -3.73 5.15 -0.97
C TYR A 195 -3.05 5.77 0.25
N ARG A 196 -1.82 6.28 0.09
CA ARG A 196 -1.10 6.98 1.16
C ARG A 196 -1.88 8.19 1.66
N GLN A 197 -2.36 9.04 0.75
CA GLN A 197 -3.16 10.21 1.11
C GLN A 197 -4.46 9.86 1.84
N GLN A 198 -5.10 8.74 1.47
CA GLN A 198 -6.30 8.27 2.16
C GLN A 198 -5.98 7.78 3.58
N ILE A 199 -4.91 7.02 3.75
CA ILE A 199 -4.51 6.55 5.08
C ILE A 199 -4.05 7.70 5.98
N GLU A 200 -3.16 8.57 5.50
CA GLU A 200 -2.62 9.67 6.32
C GLU A 200 -3.74 10.56 6.88
N ARG A 201 -4.74 10.92 6.06
CA ARG A 201 -5.91 11.71 6.51
C ARG A 201 -6.74 11.06 7.60
N ILE A 202 -6.63 9.74 7.78
CA ILE A 202 -7.44 8.97 8.72
C ILE A 202 -6.62 8.59 9.96
N ILE A 203 -5.29 8.55 9.84
CA ILE A 203 -4.39 8.24 10.96
C ILE A 203 -3.97 9.52 11.72
N GLU A 204 -3.85 10.67 11.04
CA GLU A 204 -3.56 11.99 11.63
C GLU A 204 -4.81 12.66 12.22
#